data_AF-A0A929M879-F1
#
_entry.id   AF-A0A929M879-F1
#
_cell.length_a   1.000
_cell.length_b   1.000
_cell.length_c   1.000
_cell.angle_alpha   90.00
_cell.angle_beta   90.00
_cell.angle_gamma   90.00
#
_symmetry.space_group_name_H-M   'P 1'
#
loop_
_entity.id
_entity.type
_entity.pdbx_description
1 polymer ?
#
loop_
_entity_poly.entity_id
_entity_poly.type
_entity_poly.pdbx_seq_one_letter_code
_entity_poly.pdbx_strand_id
1 'polypeptide(L)'
;DLNTKVESIERIELKGNSEIKFDAKDIFAMTDNINTILKIRGDSTSKVDIKGKWYEDSTVNADFGSKGYTSNDTVNGQTVHIIIEDKIQTDL
;
A
#
# COMPACT_ATOMS: atom_id res chain seq x y z
N ASP A 1 1.09 18.18 -17.64
CA ASP A 1 0.00 18.36 -16.68
C ASP A 1 0.17 17.34 -15.56
N LEU A 2 -0.07 17.71 -14.31
CA LEU A 2 0.00 16.75 -13.20
C LEU A 2 -1.17 15.75 -13.29
N ASN A 3 -2.30 16.22 -13.82
CA ASN A 3 -3.53 15.44 -14.01
C ASN A 3 -3.42 14.39 -15.13
N THR A 4 -2.39 14.47 -15.97
CA THR A 4 -2.08 13.43 -16.98
C THR A 4 -0.99 12.47 -16.51
N LYS A 5 -0.48 12.63 -15.28
CA LYS A 5 0.65 11.86 -14.72
C LYS A 5 0.28 11.10 -13.46
N VAL A 6 -0.83 11.45 -12.81
CA VAL A 6 -1.28 10.86 -11.55
C VAL A 6 -2.76 10.50 -11.69
N GLU A 7 -3.08 9.21 -11.73
CA GLU A 7 -4.46 8.72 -11.89
C GLU A 7 -5.22 8.64 -10.56
N SER A 8 -4.55 8.23 -9.48
CA SER A 8 -5.06 8.33 -8.11
C SER A 8 -3.95 8.01 -7.12
N ILE A 9 -3.91 8.75 -6.00
CA ILE A 9 -3.06 8.42 -4.85
C ILE A 9 -3.93 8.52 -3.61
N GLU A 10 -4.11 7.41 -2.92
CA GLU A 10 -4.68 7.38 -1.58
C GLU A 10 -3.56 7.23 -0.54
N ARG A 11 -3.77 7.76 0.66
CA ARG A 11 -2.80 7.66 1.74
C ARG A 11 -3.47 7.35 3.06
N ILE A 12 -2.90 6.38 3.78
CA ILE A 12 -3.12 6.20 5.22
C ILE A 12 -1.92 6.76 5.97
N GLU A 13 -2.19 7.57 6.98
CA GLU A 13 -1.18 8.10 7.91
C GLU A 13 -1.37 7.42 9.28
N LEU A 14 -0.46 6.52 9.62
CA LEU A 14 -0.42 5.84 10.90
C LEU A 14 0.17 6.77 11.96
N LYS A 15 -0.42 6.75 13.16
CA LYS A 15 0.09 7.47 14.34
C LYS A 15 0.68 6.47 15.32
N GLY A 16 1.66 6.88 16.12
CA GLY A 16 2.49 5.98 16.93
C GLY A 16 1.79 4.78 17.59
N ASN A 17 2.47 3.64 17.58
CA ASN A 17 2.00 2.32 18.02
C ASN A 17 0.74 1.80 17.32
N SER A 18 0.36 2.34 16.15
CA SER A 18 -0.74 1.78 15.35
C SER A 18 -0.31 0.49 14.65
N GLU A 19 -1.22 -0.48 14.63
CA GLU A 19 -1.12 -1.67 13.78
C GLU A 19 -2.33 -1.71 12.87
N ILE A 20 -2.11 -1.95 11.58
CA ILE A 20 -3.19 -2.18 10.61
C ILE A 20 -3.00 -3.50 9.89
N LYS A 21 -4.14 -4.11 9.53
CA LYS A 21 -4.22 -5.35 8.76
C LYS A 21 -5.29 -5.16 7.70
N PHE A 22 -4.99 -5.53 6.46
CA PHE A 22 -5.90 -5.38 5.35
C PHE A 22 -5.50 -6.31 4.19
N ASP A 23 -6.45 -6.62 3.33
CA ASP A 23 -6.21 -7.29 2.06
C ASP A 23 -6.64 -6.42 0.86
N ALA A 24 -6.51 -6.95 -0.35
CA ALA A 24 -6.86 -6.22 -1.57
C ALA A 24 -8.33 -5.79 -1.63
N LYS A 25 -9.26 -6.54 -1.01
CA LYS A 25 -10.69 -6.22 -1.01
C LYS A 25 -10.99 -5.03 -0.12
N ASP A 26 -10.30 -4.91 1.01
CA ASP A 26 -10.42 -3.75 1.89
C ASP A 26 -10.04 -2.46 1.15
N ILE A 27 -8.93 -2.49 0.40
CA ILE A 27 -8.48 -1.33 -0.40
C ILE A 27 -9.51 -1.01 -1.48
N PHE A 28 -9.99 -2.02 -2.20
CA PHE A 28 -11.01 -1.85 -3.23
C PHE A 28 -12.31 -1.25 -2.68
N ALA A 29 -12.71 -1.62 -1.46
CA ALA A 29 -13.92 -1.09 -0.83
C ALA A 29 -13.78 0.39 -0.39
N MET A 30 -12.55 0.88 -0.26
CA MET A 30 -12.25 2.25 0.17
C MET A 30 -12.05 3.22 -0.99
N THR A 31 -11.65 2.73 -2.16
CA THR A 31 -11.33 3.54 -3.34
C THR A 31 -12.42 3.46 -4.42
N ASP A 32 -12.66 4.56 -5.12
CA ASP A 32 -13.46 4.57 -6.35
C ASP A 32 -12.61 4.41 -7.62
N ASN A 33 -11.28 4.36 -7.48
CA ASN A 33 -10.34 4.18 -8.58
C ASN A 33 -9.52 2.90 -8.41
N ILE A 34 -9.70 2.01 -9.38
CA ILE A 34 -9.10 0.68 -9.40
C ILE A 34 -7.59 0.68 -9.65
N ASN A 35 -7.04 1.78 -10.18
CA ASN A 35 -5.61 1.97 -10.40
C ASN A 35 -4.90 2.62 -9.19
N THR A 36 -5.62 2.81 -8.07
CA THR A 36 -5.07 3.45 -6.87
C THR A 36 -3.91 2.65 -6.28
N ILE A 37 -2.77 3.32 -6.17
CA ILE A 37 -1.68 2.86 -5.31
C ILE A 37 -1.90 3.46 -3.92
N LEU A 38 -2.18 2.62 -2.94
CA LEU A 38 -2.31 3.07 -1.56
C LEU A 38 -0.91 3.29 -0.95
N LYS A 39 -0.65 4.51 -0.49
CA LYS A 39 0.57 4.85 0.24
C LYS A 39 0.34 4.78 1.75
N ILE A 40 1.20 4.07 2.47
CA ILE A 40 1.12 3.91 3.92
C ILE A 40 2.32 4.60 4.54
N ARG A 41 2.04 5.62 5.33
CA ARG A 41 3.02 6.41 6.07
C ARG A 41 2.84 6.22 7.56
N GLY A 42 3.92 6.43 8.32
CA GLY A 42 3.91 6.22 9.76
C GLY A 42 5.28 6.45 10.37
N ASP A 43 5.48 6.02 11.60
CA ASP A 43 6.78 6.06 12.28
C ASP A 43 7.32 4.65 12.54
N SER A 44 8.50 4.54 13.16
CA SER A 44 9.12 3.25 13.47
C SER A 44 8.41 2.41 14.53
N THR A 45 7.38 2.97 15.16
CA THR A 45 6.50 2.25 16.09
C THR A 45 5.23 1.75 15.42
N SER A 46 5.01 2.13 14.15
CA SER A 46 3.88 1.69 13.36
C SER A 46 4.14 0.29 12.78
N LYS A 47 3.08 -0.50 12.65
CA LYS A 47 3.13 -1.85 12.07
C LYS A 47 2.07 -2.04 11.00
N VAL A 48 2.44 -2.70 9.91
CA VAL A 48 1.52 -3.17 8.88
C VAL A 48 1.67 -4.69 8.76
N ASP A 49 0.58 -5.41 9.01
CA ASP A 49 0.53 -6.85 8.81
C ASP A 49 0.33 -7.16 7.32
N ILE A 50 1.36 -7.72 6.68
CA ILE A 50 1.35 -8.04 5.25
C ILE A 50 1.53 -9.53 4.96
N LYS A 51 1.73 -10.35 6.00
CA LYS A 51 2.15 -11.73 5.88
C LYS A 51 1.21 -12.57 5.02
N GLY A 52 1.76 -13.17 3.96
CA GLY A 52 1.02 -14.08 3.07
C GLY A 52 -0.08 -13.41 2.24
N LYS A 53 -0.30 -12.10 2.40
CA LYS A 53 -1.28 -11.30 1.64
C LYS A 53 -0.64 -10.46 0.55
N TRP A 54 0.60 -10.06 0.77
CA TRP A 54 1.36 -9.22 -0.14
C TRP A 54 2.75 -9.81 -0.34
N TYR A 55 3.37 -9.49 -1.48
CA TYR A 55 4.78 -9.76 -1.74
C TYR A 55 5.49 -8.47 -2.12
N GLU A 56 6.75 -8.33 -1.72
CA GLU A 56 7.59 -7.19 -2.11
C GLU A 56 7.78 -7.22 -3.64
N ASP A 57 7.49 -6.10 -4.31
CA ASP A 57 7.51 -5.98 -5.76
C ASP A 57 8.28 -4.72 -6.17
N SER A 58 9.50 -4.92 -6.69
CA SER A 58 10.39 -3.83 -7.08
C SER A 58 9.96 -3.10 -8.35
N THR A 59 8.95 -3.61 -9.07
CA THR A 59 8.39 -2.94 -10.26
C THR A 59 7.36 -1.87 -9.90
N VAL A 60 6.81 -1.95 -8.68
CA VAL A 60 5.98 -0.88 -8.11
C VAL A 60 6.90 0.29 -7.78
N ASN A 61 6.75 1.38 -8.53
CA ASN A 61 7.60 2.56 -8.41
C ASN A 61 7.39 3.27 -7.06
N ALA A 62 8.17 2.86 -6.06
CA ALA A 62 8.11 3.39 -4.71
C ALA A 62 8.86 4.73 -4.59
N ASP A 63 8.34 5.61 -3.73
CA ASP A 63 9.05 6.83 -3.35
C ASP A 63 10.35 6.47 -2.61
N PHE A 64 11.35 7.37 -2.60
CA PHE A 64 12.57 7.17 -1.83
C PHE A 64 12.26 6.91 -0.34
N GLY A 65 12.88 5.88 0.25
CA GLY A 65 12.63 5.47 1.65
C GLY A 65 11.32 4.70 1.83
N SER A 66 10.83 4.03 0.79
CA SER A 66 9.66 3.17 0.81
C SER A 66 9.86 1.94 -0.05
N LYS A 67 9.05 0.92 0.20
CA LYS A 67 8.98 -0.32 -0.59
C LYS A 67 7.61 -0.48 -1.24
N GLY A 68 7.63 -1.01 -2.46
CA GLY A 68 6.44 -1.38 -3.20
C GLY A 68 6.06 -2.84 -2.93
N TYR A 69 4.76 -3.10 -2.84
CA TYR A 69 4.23 -4.44 -2.66
C TYR A 69 3.02 -4.65 -3.57
N THR A 70 2.83 -5.91 -3.95
CA THR A 70 1.72 -6.35 -4.80
C THR A 70 0.92 -7.40 -4.06
N SER A 71 -0.41 -7.36 -4.19
CA SER A 71 -1.27 -8.34 -3.54
C SER A 71 -1.12 -9.73 -4.16
N ASN A 72 -1.20 -10.76 -3.33
CA ASN A 72 -1.36 -12.15 -3.78
C ASN A 72 -2.77 -12.41 -4.35
N ASP A 73 -3.74 -11.57 -3.99
CA ASP A 73 -5.13 -11.66 -4.41
C ASP A 73 -5.41 -10.69 -5.58
N THR A 74 -6.46 -10.99 -6.36
CA THR A 74 -7.01 -10.06 -7.35
C THR A 74 -8.45 -9.73 -7.00
N VAL A 75 -8.87 -8.50 -7.30
CA VAL A 75 -10.26 -8.04 -7.12
C VAL A 75 -10.78 -7.61 -8.48
N ASN A 76 -11.87 -8.24 -8.95
CA ASN A 76 -12.45 -8.00 -10.27
C ASN A 76 -11.44 -8.12 -11.44
N GLY A 77 -10.48 -9.05 -11.30
CA GLY A 77 -9.43 -9.28 -12.30
C GLY A 77 -8.30 -8.24 -12.28
N GLN A 78 -8.27 -7.36 -11.27
CA GLN A 78 -7.22 -6.35 -11.10
C GLN A 78 -6.36 -6.63 -9.88
N THR A 79 -5.08 -6.31 -10.03
CA THR A 79 -4.07 -6.45 -8.99
C THR A 79 -3.95 -5.14 -8.22
N VAL A 80 -3.85 -5.21 -6.90
CA VAL A 80 -3.68 -4.04 -6.04
C VAL A 80 -2.21 -3.88 -5.68
N HIS A 81 -1.73 -2.63 -5.74
CA HIS A 81 -0.39 -2.25 -5.34
C HIS A 81 -0.42 -1.31 -4.14
N ILE A 82 0.54 -1.48 -3.24
CA ILE A 82 0.74 -0.59 -2.09
C ILE A 82 2.20 -0.15 -2.01
N ILE A 83 2.42 0.99 -1.35
CA ILE A 83 3.75 1.49 -1.01
C ILE A 83 3.78 1.73 0.51
N ILE A 84 4.81 1.21 1.19
CA ILE A 84 4.97 1.34 2.64
C ILE A 84 6.31 2.02 2.92
N GLU A 85 6.34 3.06 3.78
CA GLU A 85 7.59 3.68 4.21
C GLU A 85 8.49 2.69 4.98
N ASP A 86 9.80 2.67 4.67
CA ASP A 86 10.76 1.66 5.16
C ASP A 86 10.90 1.59 6.68
N LYS A 87 10.60 2.70 7.36
CA LYS A 87 10.65 2.78 8.83
C LYS A 87 9.52 1.99 9.49
N ILE A 88 8.41 1.73 8.79
CA ILE A 88 7.27 0.98 9.33
C ILE A 88 7.63 -0.50 9.45
N GLN A 89 7.23 -1.13 10.55
CA GLN A 89 7.47 -2.56 10.75
C GLN A 89 6.51 -3.38 9.88
N THR A 90 7.03 -4.37 9.16
CA THR A 90 6.25 -5.32 8.36
C THR A 90 6.60 -6.76 8.77
N ASP A 91 5.61 -7.66 8.76
CA ASP A 91 5.79 -9.09 9.03
C ASP A 91 5.78 -9.90 7.73
N LEU A 92 6.91 -9.92 7.03
CA LEU A 92 7.09 -10.83 5.88
C LEU A 92 7.12 -12.31 6.31
#